data_AF-A0A843FAE2-F1
#
_entry.id   AF-A0A843FAE2-F1
#
_cell.length_a   1.000
_cell.length_b   1.000
_cell.length_c   1.000
_cell.angle_alpha   90.00
_cell.angle_beta   90.00
_cell.angle_gamma   90.00
#
_symmetry.space_group_name_H-M   'P 1'
#
loop_
_entity.id
_entity.type
_entity.pdbx_description
1 polymer ?
#
loop_
_entity_poly.entity_id
_entity_poly.type
_entity_poly.pdbx_seq_one_letter_code
_entity_poly.pdbx_strand_id
1 'polypeptide(L)'
;MNGTHETLSEIPVDEDILEQTGQEEIGDNQSQPIKTSLESRDATVVKGKEISVKLTDENGTGIANKTITVVLNKKTSKIQTDNDGIAKYKVNVNPGTYTIKYSFNEDGYVKSTDSKELLVVSTSASKIKGSDYTAYIGASNKFTVTLTVGGMPIQGKTVTFTFNGKTTNKKTNAGGKATLNLKGIEKGTYKITYSYDGEGVIKKSAGTSKITVKKGVPVKISKHYSKIYRNKKAGKFKVKITDVRGKVLSGMKVSFKFNKKTYTKKTDKNGIATVTVKLKTGSYKVKVSCAKTSTYNKVSKTYKIKVKPVQARNNGMWLLSTDMGKVDFDKLEEYGFKHIFLNAKSIERFGKTYVESWIKDAKSHGIKVHLWMQVFYKSNKWSNPIKNGKINTKLINERVKEAKKLAKVKGVGGIHFDYVRYPGNAYNYNGAVKAVNTFIKKATKAVHKVNKKLITSAAVMPEPSSMKKYYAQDIPTMGKYLDAILPMVYKGNYHAGSKWIKWVTKTFAKQSKKAKIWTGLQTYKSDASLKKLSAKELMGDADAAALGGAYGVILFRYGLFNYINFNEV
;
A
#
# COMPACT_ATOMS: atom_id res chain seq x y z
N MET A 1 -43.50 38.29 -52.17
CA MET A 1 -42.27 38.24 -52.98
C MET A 1 -42.39 37.01 -53.85
N ASN A 2 -43.12 37.17 -54.96
CA ASN A 2 -42.61 37.10 -56.34
C ASN A 2 -42.04 35.71 -56.59
N GLY A 3 -42.82 34.77 -57.11
CA GLY A 3 -43.31 34.81 -58.50
C GLY A 3 -42.39 33.86 -59.28
N THR A 4 -42.85 32.97 -60.14
CA THR A 4 -43.80 33.19 -61.23
C THR A 4 -44.13 31.82 -61.84
N HIS A 5 -45.43 31.50 -61.96
CA HIS A 5 -46.21 31.40 -63.22
C HIS A 5 -46.18 29.98 -63.82
N GLU A 6 -47.30 29.24 -63.73
CA GLU A 6 -48.42 29.20 -64.71
C GLU A 6 -48.05 28.28 -65.89
N THR A 7 -48.88 27.36 -66.41
CA THR A 7 -50.32 27.39 -66.69
C THR A 7 -50.81 25.98 -67.15
N LEU A 8 -52.12 25.72 -66.96
CA LEU A 8 -53.09 25.02 -67.85
C LEU A 8 -52.79 23.56 -68.26
N SER A 9 -53.52 22.56 -67.77
CA SER A 9 -54.91 22.12 -68.06
C SER A 9 -55.01 21.06 -69.17
N GLU A 10 -55.84 20.05 -68.87
CA GLU A 10 -56.56 19.13 -69.77
C GLU A 10 -56.07 17.69 -69.94
N ILE A 11 -57.10 16.87 -70.17
CA ILE A 11 -57.30 15.43 -69.95
C ILE A 11 -57.15 14.73 -71.35
N PRO A 12 -57.58 13.48 -71.60
CA PRO A 12 -56.77 12.26 -71.70
C PRO A 12 -56.81 11.53 -73.07
N VAL A 13 -56.22 10.33 -73.05
CA VAL A 13 -56.41 9.09 -73.85
C VAL A 13 -56.09 9.02 -75.35
N ASP A 14 -55.42 7.90 -75.65
CA ASP A 14 -55.54 6.97 -76.79
C ASP A 14 -55.86 7.52 -78.17
N GLU A 15 -55.06 7.10 -79.15
CA GLU A 15 -55.57 6.16 -80.15
C GLU A 15 -54.44 5.52 -80.96
N ASP A 16 -54.70 4.25 -81.30
CA ASP A 16 -54.02 3.37 -82.23
C ASP A 16 -53.62 4.03 -83.57
N ILE A 17 -52.76 3.34 -84.34
CA ILE A 17 -53.05 2.84 -85.71
C ILE A 17 -51.75 2.52 -86.48
N LEU A 18 -51.56 1.21 -86.69
CA LEU A 18 -51.24 0.47 -87.93
C LEU A 18 -49.93 0.70 -88.73
N GLU A 19 -49.22 -0.44 -88.81
CA GLU A 19 -48.73 -1.17 -90.01
C GLU A 19 -47.49 -0.73 -90.83
N GLN A 20 -46.48 -1.60 -90.68
CA GLN A 20 -45.77 -2.39 -91.70
C GLN A 20 -44.49 -1.87 -92.39
N THR A 21 -43.52 -2.80 -92.38
CA THR A 21 -42.37 -3.03 -93.26
C THR A 21 -41.00 -2.41 -92.92
N GLY A 22 -40.26 -3.16 -92.09
CA GLY A 22 -38.91 -3.66 -92.29
C GLY A 22 -37.83 -2.83 -93.01
N GLN A 23 -36.79 -2.45 -92.27
CA GLN A 23 -35.41 -2.84 -92.57
C GLN A 23 -34.53 -2.78 -91.30
N GLU A 24 -33.56 -3.69 -91.24
CA GLU A 24 -32.76 -4.10 -90.09
C GLU A 24 -31.93 -2.98 -89.43
N GLU A 25 -32.01 -2.89 -88.10
CA GLU A 25 -30.87 -2.49 -87.27
C GLU A 25 -30.56 -3.61 -86.28
N ILE A 26 -29.27 -3.96 -86.24
CA ILE A 26 -28.66 -5.05 -85.48
C ILE A 26 -28.82 -4.76 -83.98
N GLY A 27 -29.68 -5.52 -83.31
CA GLY A 27 -29.93 -5.42 -81.87
C GLY A 27 -28.77 -5.97 -81.05
N ASP A 28 -28.10 -5.11 -80.28
CA ASP A 28 -27.12 -5.48 -79.27
C ASP A 28 -27.88 -6.03 -78.03
N ASN A 29 -27.93 -7.36 -77.92
CA ASN A 29 -28.60 -8.07 -76.84
C ASN A 29 -27.76 -7.97 -75.54
N GLN A 30 -27.94 -6.90 -74.76
CA GLN A 30 -27.32 -6.80 -73.44
C GLN A 30 -27.98 -7.77 -72.45
N SER A 31 -27.36 -8.95 -72.32
CA SER A 31 -27.65 -9.95 -71.30
C SER A 31 -27.56 -9.35 -69.89
N GLN A 32 -28.63 -9.50 -69.09
CA GLN A 32 -28.64 -9.10 -67.69
C GLN A 32 -27.56 -9.87 -66.89
N PRO A 33 -26.81 -9.22 -65.98
CA PRO A 33 -25.72 -9.86 -65.27
C PRO A 33 -26.20 -11.01 -64.38
N ILE A 34 -25.49 -12.14 -64.43
CA ILE A 34 -25.88 -13.37 -63.72
C ILE A 34 -25.71 -13.16 -62.21
N LYS A 35 -26.78 -13.41 -61.43
CA LYS A 35 -26.72 -13.32 -59.97
C LYS A 35 -25.92 -14.49 -59.39
N THR A 36 -25.02 -14.23 -58.44
CA THR A 36 -24.17 -15.26 -57.84
C THR A 36 -24.26 -15.33 -56.32
N SER A 37 -23.90 -16.49 -55.76
CA SER A 37 -23.77 -16.73 -54.31
C SER A 37 -22.46 -17.44 -53.98
N LEU A 38 -21.85 -17.09 -52.84
CA LEU A 38 -20.69 -17.75 -52.29
C LEU A 38 -21.04 -18.43 -50.96
N GLU A 39 -20.61 -19.68 -50.79
CA GLU A 39 -20.83 -20.44 -49.56
C GLU A 39 -19.53 -21.08 -49.05
N SER A 40 -19.02 -20.59 -47.91
CA SER A 40 -17.88 -21.18 -47.19
C SER A 40 -18.32 -22.41 -46.41
N ARG A 41 -17.78 -23.58 -46.76
CA ARG A 41 -18.22 -24.86 -46.20
C ARG A 41 -17.56 -25.17 -44.85
N ASP A 42 -16.27 -24.88 -44.71
CA ASP A 42 -15.49 -25.30 -43.54
C ASP A 42 -15.49 -24.27 -42.40
N ALA A 43 -15.72 -24.74 -41.17
CA ALA A 43 -15.61 -23.92 -39.94
C ALA A 43 -14.34 -24.24 -39.13
N THR A 44 -13.64 -25.34 -39.44
CA THR A 44 -12.42 -25.77 -38.74
C THR A 44 -11.52 -26.55 -39.68
N VAL A 45 -10.21 -26.29 -39.65
CA VAL A 45 -9.22 -26.91 -40.54
C VAL A 45 -7.91 -27.20 -39.82
N VAL A 46 -7.23 -28.28 -40.20
CA VAL A 46 -5.86 -28.57 -39.75
C VAL A 46 -4.88 -27.79 -40.64
N LYS A 47 -3.91 -27.08 -40.03
CA LYS A 47 -2.87 -26.33 -40.77
C LYS A 47 -2.23 -27.21 -41.85
N GLY A 48 -2.14 -26.67 -43.06
CA GLY A 48 -1.63 -27.36 -44.25
C GLY A 48 -2.67 -28.11 -45.06
N LYS A 49 -3.92 -28.20 -44.57
CA LYS A 49 -5.07 -28.76 -45.31
C LYS A 49 -5.85 -27.68 -46.04
N GLU A 50 -6.70 -28.12 -46.96
CA GLU A 50 -7.53 -27.27 -47.79
C GLU A 50 -8.92 -27.09 -47.16
N ILE A 51 -9.51 -25.94 -47.43
CA ILE A 51 -10.93 -25.63 -47.22
C ILE A 51 -11.56 -25.28 -48.55
N SER A 52 -12.89 -25.33 -48.62
CA SER A 52 -13.65 -25.10 -49.85
C SER A 52 -14.67 -23.98 -49.72
N VAL A 53 -14.86 -23.28 -50.84
CA VAL A 53 -15.96 -22.33 -51.06
C VAL A 53 -16.63 -22.70 -52.38
N LYS A 54 -17.97 -22.66 -52.41
CA LYS A 54 -18.74 -22.91 -53.65
C LYS A 54 -19.31 -21.59 -54.18
N LEU A 55 -19.15 -21.36 -55.48
CA LEU A 55 -19.77 -20.28 -56.24
C LEU A 55 -20.90 -20.87 -57.09
N THR A 56 -22.11 -20.34 -56.91
CA THR A 56 -23.28 -20.76 -57.70
C THR A 56 -23.98 -19.58 -58.35
N ASP A 57 -24.74 -19.86 -59.40
CA ASP A 57 -25.76 -18.95 -59.93
C ASP A 57 -27.02 -18.92 -59.05
N GLU A 58 -28.06 -18.23 -59.51
CA GLU A 58 -29.37 -18.12 -58.85
C GLU A 58 -30.15 -19.44 -58.76
N ASN A 59 -29.85 -20.40 -59.64
CA ASN A 59 -30.46 -21.73 -59.66
C ASN A 59 -29.68 -22.76 -58.81
N GLY A 60 -28.53 -22.35 -58.24
CA GLY A 60 -27.66 -23.23 -57.44
C GLY A 60 -26.66 -24.03 -58.28
N THR A 61 -26.58 -23.78 -59.59
CA THR A 61 -25.62 -24.42 -60.51
C THR A 61 -24.23 -23.86 -60.26
N GLY A 62 -23.21 -24.73 -60.24
CA GLY A 62 -21.82 -24.32 -60.03
C GLY A 62 -21.27 -23.52 -61.20
N ILE A 63 -20.55 -22.44 -60.92
CA ILE A 63 -19.93 -21.59 -61.97
C ILE A 63 -18.44 -21.92 -62.08
N ALA A 64 -18.05 -22.55 -63.18
CA ALA A 64 -16.70 -23.08 -63.40
C ALA A 64 -15.68 -22.04 -63.86
N ASN A 65 -14.39 -22.31 -63.60
CA ASN A 65 -13.23 -21.54 -64.09
C ASN A 65 -13.23 -20.05 -63.70
N LYS A 66 -13.89 -19.69 -62.60
CA LYS A 66 -13.98 -18.33 -62.07
C LYS A 66 -12.99 -18.09 -60.95
N THR A 67 -12.47 -16.86 -60.87
CA THR A 67 -11.47 -16.48 -59.88
C THR A 67 -12.12 -15.89 -58.63
N ILE A 68 -11.98 -16.58 -57.49
CA ILE A 68 -12.46 -16.10 -56.19
C ILE A 68 -11.28 -15.48 -55.42
N THR A 69 -11.52 -14.31 -54.84
CA THR A 69 -10.57 -13.66 -53.93
C THR A 69 -10.82 -14.12 -52.50
N VAL A 70 -9.79 -14.63 -51.83
CA VAL A 70 -9.80 -15.05 -50.42
C VAL A 70 -8.94 -14.10 -49.59
N VAL A 71 -9.47 -13.65 -48.46
CA VAL A 71 -8.71 -12.88 -47.46
C VAL A 71 -8.67 -13.67 -46.15
N LEU A 72 -7.47 -14.09 -45.74
CA LEU A 72 -7.21 -14.74 -44.46
C LEU A 72 -5.99 -14.10 -43.80
N ASN A 73 -6.10 -13.72 -42.52
CA ASN A 73 -5.02 -13.08 -41.76
C ASN A 73 -4.37 -11.89 -42.50
N LYS A 74 -5.22 -11.02 -43.09
CA LYS A 74 -4.83 -9.85 -43.92
C LYS A 74 -4.07 -10.18 -45.21
N LYS A 75 -3.89 -11.46 -45.55
CA LYS A 75 -3.31 -11.88 -46.82
C LYS A 75 -4.41 -12.16 -47.82
N THR A 76 -4.29 -11.55 -49.00
CA THR A 76 -5.17 -11.79 -50.15
C THR A 76 -4.59 -12.90 -51.02
N SER A 77 -5.44 -13.78 -51.54
CA SER A 77 -5.08 -14.86 -52.46
C SER A 77 -6.18 -15.06 -53.50
N LYS A 78 -5.83 -15.53 -54.69
CA LYS A 78 -6.77 -15.87 -55.77
C LYS A 78 -6.80 -17.38 -55.93
N ILE A 79 -8.00 -17.96 -56.02
CA ILE A 79 -8.24 -19.40 -56.26
C ILE A 79 -9.27 -19.54 -57.39
N GLN A 80 -9.21 -20.64 -58.14
CA GLN A 80 -10.12 -20.90 -59.25
C GLN A 80 -11.16 -21.96 -58.88
N THR A 81 -12.39 -21.80 -59.39
CA THR A 81 -13.44 -22.81 -59.28
C THR A 81 -13.24 -23.93 -60.29
N ASP A 82 -13.49 -25.17 -59.86
CA ASP A 82 -13.59 -26.34 -60.74
C ASP A 82 -14.93 -26.38 -61.48
N ASN A 83 -15.18 -27.47 -62.22
CA ASN A 83 -16.41 -27.66 -63.01
C ASN A 83 -17.70 -27.66 -62.16
N ASP A 84 -17.61 -27.92 -60.85
CA ASP A 84 -18.75 -27.91 -59.93
C ASP A 84 -18.91 -26.56 -59.21
N GLY A 85 -18.13 -25.55 -59.60
CA GLY A 85 -18.10 -24.23 -58.97
C GLY A 85 -17.37 -24.21 -57.62
N ILE A 86 -16.56 -25.23 -57.30
CA ILE A 86 -15.86 -25.33 -56.01
C ILE A 86 -14.43 -24.83 -56.17
N ALA A 87 -14.02 -23.89 -55.32
CA ALA A 87 -12.63 -23.47 -55.22
C ALA A 87 -12.02 -23.93 -53.88
N LYS A 88 -10.79 -24.43 -53.93
CA LYS A 88 -10.05 -24.93 -52.75
C LYS A 88 -8.94 -23.98 -52.34
N TYR A 89 -8.79 -23.75 -51.04
CA TYR A 89 -7.77 -22.88 -50.45
C TYR A 89 -6.94 -23.60 -49.40
N LYS A 90 -5.62 -23.70 -49.59
CA LYS A 90 -4.70 -24.32 -48.62
C LYS A 90 -4.38 -23.37 -47.46
N VAL A 91 -4.75 -23.76 -46.25
CA VAL A 91 -4.63 -22.92 -45.04
C VAL A 91 -3.28 -23.12 -44.37
N ASN A 92 -2.36 -22.18 -44.54
CA ASN A 92 -0.99 -22.23 -44.00
C ASN A 92 -0.70 -21.16 -42.92
N VAL A 93 -1.72 -20.70 -42.21
CA VAL A 93 -1.53 -19.81 -41.06
C VAL A 93 -1.26 -20.59 -39.77
N ASN A 94 -0.71 -19.93 -38.76
CA ASN A 94 -0.53 -20.57 -37.46
C ASN A 94 -1.88 -20.92 -36.82
N PRO A 95 -1.92 -21.89 -35.89
CA PRO A 95 -3.14 -22.21 -35.18
C PRO A 95 -3.75 -20.97 -34.52
N GLY A 96 -5.06 -20.80 -34.63
CA GLY A 96 -5.77 -19.62 -34.16
C GLY A 96 -7.20 -19.56 -34.67
N THR A 97 -7.96 -18.58 -34.17
CA THR A 97 -9.29 -18.26 -34.70
C THR A 97 -9.16 -17.05 -35.61
N TYR A 98 -9.69 -17.15 -36.83
CA TYR A 98 -9.59 -16.12 -37.86
C TYR A 98 -10.96 -15.85 -38.47
N THR A 99 -11.18 -14.65 -38.99
CA THR A 99 -12.26 -14.42 -39.96
C THR A 99 -11.69 -14.64 -41.34
N ILE A 100 -12.25 -15.60 -42.09
CA ILE A 100 -11.98 -15.77 -43.51
C ILE A 100 -13.07 -15.07 -44.32
N LYS A 101 -12.67 -14.39 -45.39
CA LYS A 101 -13.58 -13.68 -46.29
C LYS A 101 -13.35 -14.13 -47.73
N TYR A 102 -14.44 -14.25 -48.48
CA TYR A 102 -14.48 -14.61 -49.89
C TYR A 102 -15.20 -13.51 -50.66
N SER A 103 -14.73 -13.22 -51.87
CA SER A 103 -15.43 -12.32 -52.79
C SER A 103 -15.21 -12.72 -54.24
N PHE A 104 -16.29 -12.65 -55.02
CA PHE A 104 -16.28 -12.82 -56.47
C PHE A 104 -16.82 -11.55 -57.12
N ASN A 105 -16.09 -11.00 -58.09
CA ASN A 105 -16.42 -9.77 -58.79
C ASN A 105 -15.79 -9.80 -60.19
N GLU A 106 -16.62 -10.04 -61.20
CA GLU A 106 -16.23 -10.18 -62.60
C GLU A 106 -17.37 -9.62 -63.48
N ASP A 107 -17.03 -9.05 -64.63
CA ASP A 107 -18.01 -8.46 -65.54
C ASP A 107 -19.00 -9.51 -66.05
N GLY A 108 -20.27 -9.13 -66.19
CA GLY A 108 -21.36 -10.04 -66.51
C GLY A 108 -21.93 -10.83 -65.32
N TYR A 109 -21.43 -10.60 -64.09
CA TYR A 109 -21.94 -11.23 -62.87
C TYR A 109 -22.22 -10.20 -61.77
N VAL A 110 -23.27 -10.43 -60.97
CA VAL A 110 -23.50 -9.66 -59.74
C VAL A 110 -22.50 -10.12 -58.68
N LYS A 111 -21.77 -9.16 -58.09
CA LYS A 111 -20.79 -9.38 -57.02
C LYS A 111 -21.41 -10.14 -55.85
N SER A 112 -20.69 -11.15 -55.37
CA SER A 112 -21.05 -11.91 -54.17
C SER A 112 -19.90 -11.97 -53.17
N THR A 113 -20.23 -12.08 -51.89
CA THR A 113 -19.25 -12.18 -50.79
C THR A 113 -19.75 -13.12 -49.72
N ASP A 114 -18.83 -13.81 -49.04
CA ASP A 114 -19.14 -14.58 -47.83
C ASP A 114 -18.03 -14.40 -46.79
N SER A 115 -18.35 -14.58 -45.51
CA SER A 115 -17.37 -14.56 -44.44
C SER A 115 -17.74 -15.47 -43.29
N LYS A 116 -16.73 -16.14 -42.72
CA LYS A 116 -16.93 -17.13 -41.65
C LYS A 116 -15.82 -17.07 -40.61
N GLU A 117 -16.13 -17.44 -39.37
CA GLU A 117 -15.11 -17.73 -38.38
C GLU A 117 -14.48 -19.10 -38.69
N LEU A 118 -13.16 -19.12 -38.83
CA LEU A 118 -12.36 -20.30 -39.14
C LEU A 118 -11.42 -20.60 -37.98
N LEU A 119 -11.59 -21.78 -37.37
CA LEU A 119 -10.66 -22.31 -36.38
C LEU A 119 -9.55 -23.11 -37.08
N VAL A 120 -8.31 -22.64 -37.01
CA VAL A 120 -7.13 -23.34 -37.52
C VAL A 120 -6.44 -24.07 -36.37
N VAL A 121 -6.27 -25.38 -36.50
CA VAL A 121 -5.61 -26.24 -35.49
C VAL A 121 -4.36 -26.90 -36.05
N SER A 122 -3.40 -27.25 -35.19
CA SER A 122 -2.18 -27.95 -35.64
C SER A 122 -2.37 -29.46 -35.84
N THR A 123 -3.45 -30.03 -35.30
CA THR A 123 -3.78 -31.46 -35.38
C THR A 123 -5.27 -31.67 -35.24
N SER A 124 -5.80 -32.79 -35.72
CA SER A 124 -7.18 -33.22 -35.45
C SER A 124 -7.37 -33.78 -34.04
N ALA A 125 -6.29 -34.19 -33.36
CA ALA A 125 -6.38 -34.87 -32.07
C ALA A 125 -6.67 -33.88 -30.93
N SER A 126 -7.84 -34.02 -30.29
CA SER A 126 -8.16 -33.27 -29.08
C SER A 126 -7.64 -33.95 -27.82
N LYS A 127 -7.49 -33.17 -26.75
CA LYS A 127 -7.14 -33.63 -25.41
C LYS A 127 -7.99 -32.90 -24.39
N ILE A 128 -8.76 -33.68 -23.62
CA ILE A 128 -9.53 -33.20 -22.47
C ILE A 128 -8.87 -33.67 -21.17
N LYS A 129 -8.63 -32.74 -20.23
CA LYS A 129 -7.95 -33.04 -18.96
C LYS A 129 -8.68 -32.43 -17.77
N GLY A 130 -9.01 -33.27 -16.81
CA GLY A 130 -9.41 -32.91 -15.45
C GLY A 130 -8.38 -33.43 -14.43
N SER A 131 -8.34 -32.81 -13.26
CA SER A 131 -7.54 -33.27 -12.12
C SER A 131 -8.45 -33.75 -11.01
N ASP A 132 -7.98 -34.67 -10.18
CA ASP A 132 -8.67 -35.08 -8.96
C ASP A 132 -9.07 -33.88 -8.11
N TYR A 133 -10.27 -33.95 -7.54
CA TYR A 133 -10.90 -32.81 -6.88
C TYR A 133 -11.43 -33.17 -5.49
N THR A 134 -11.11 -32.34 -4.50
CA THR A 134 -11.72 -32.44 -3.17
C THR A 134 -12.92 -31.51 -3.07
N ALA A 135 -14.11 -32.11 -2.94
CA ALA A 135 -15.34 -31.42 -2.66
C ALA A 135 -15.64 -31.39 -1.15
N TYR A 136 -16.40 -30.39 -0.70
CA TYR A 136 -16.81 -30.27 0.69
C TYR A 136 -18.32 -30.11 0.80
N ILE A 137 -18.94 -30.87 1.70
CA ILE A 137 -20.39 -30.82 1.96
C ILE A 137 -20.79 -29.39 2.42
N GLY A 138 -21.86 -28.86 1.85
CA GLY A 138 -22.37 -27.50 2.14
C GLY A 138 -21.56 -26.36 1.53
N ALA A 139 -20.49 -26.64 0.78
CA ALA A 139 -19.73 -25.65 0.03
C ALA A 139 -20.15 -25.60 -1.45
N SER A 140 -19.86 -24.48 -2.12
CA SER A 140 -19.93 -24.42 -3.58
C SER A 140 -18.77 -25.24 -4.17
N ASN A 141 -19.07 -26.37 -4.78
CA ASN A 141 -18.08 -27.26 -5.39
C ASN A 141 -18.16 -27.14 -6.92
N LYS A 142 -17.03 -26.88 -7.57
CA LYS A 142 -16.90 -26.70 -9.01
C LYS A 142 -15.79 -27.60 -9.55
N PHE A 143 -16.15 -28.58 -10.36
CA PHE A 143 -15.22 -29.43 -11.08
C PHE A 143 -15.00 -28.85 -12.48
N THR A 144 -13.76 -28.76 -12.93
CA THR A 144 -13.43 -28.12 -14.22
C THR A 144 -12.46 -29.00 -14.99
N VAL A 145 -12.72 -29.15 -16.28
CA VAL A 145 -11.81 -29.79 -17.23
C VAL A 145 -11.42 -28.78 -18.30
N THR A 146 -10.26 -28.99 -18.92
CA THR A 146 -9.78 -28.16 -20.03
C THR A 146 -9.69 -29.01 -21.28
N LEU A 147 -10.34 -28.56 -22.36
CA LEU A 147 -10.30 -29.17 -23.68
C LEU A 147 -9.36 -28.36 -24.58
N THR A 148 -8.44 -29.07 -25.23
CA THR A 148 -7.42 -28.48 -26.09
C THR A 148 -7.24 -29.27 -27.38
N VAL A 149 -6.71 -28.64 -28.42
CA VAL A 149 -6.26 -29.29 -29.66
C VAL A 149 -4.86 -28.77 -29.96
N GLY A 150 -3.88 -29.67 -30.05
CA GLY A 150 -2.47 -29.26 -30.24
C GLY A 150 -1.94 -28.30 -29.16
N GLY A 151 -2.51 -28.34 -27.95
CA GLY A 151 -2.20 -27.43 -26.83
C GLY A 151 -3.03 -26.15 -26.79
N MET A 152 -3.75 -25.80 -27.86
CA MET A 152 -4.63 -24.62 -27.90
C MET A 152 -5.97 -24.90 -27.20
N PRO A 153 -6.44 -24.04 -26.29
CA PRO A 153 -7.79 -24.15 -25.74
C PRO A 153 -8.86 -23.83 -26.81
N ILE A 154 -9.91 -24.65 -26.88
CA ILE A 154 -11.00 -24.47 -27.85
C ILE A 154 -12.31 -24.07 -27.14
N GLN A 155 -12.90 -22.95 -27.57
CA GLN A 155 -14.11 -22.36 -26.98
C GLN A 155 -15.39 -22.93 -27.59
N GLY A 156 -16.49 -22.88 -26.83
CA GLY A 156 -17.84 -23.16 -27.31
C GLY A 156 -18.18 -24.65 -27.45
N LYS A 157 -17.20 -25.53 -27.32
CA LYS A 157 -17.35 -26.98 -27.52
C LYS A 157 -18.06 -27.63 -26.34
N THR A 158 -18.97 -28.55 -26.65
CA THR A 158 -19.75 -29.25 -25.63
C THR A 158 -18.94 -30.38 -25.00
N VAL A 159 -18.79 -30.32 -23.68
CA VAL A 159 -18.23 -31.39 -22.87
C VAL A 159 -19.36 -32.05 -22.08
N THR A 160 -19.45 -33.37 -22.22
CA THR A 160 -20.39 -34.23 -21.51
C THR A 160 -19.74 -34.72 -20.23
N PHE A 161 -20.34 -34.45 -19.08
CA PHE A 161 -19.89 -34.97 -17.79
C PHE A 161 -20.86 -36.04 -17.31
N THR A 162 -20.35 -37.15 -16.79
CA THR A 162 -21.15 -38.14 -16.06
C THR A 162 -20.65 -38.27 -14.63
N PHE A 163 -21.54 -37.97 -13.68
CA PHE A 163 -21.23 -37.98 -12.25
C PHE A 163 -22.42 -38.53 -11.47
N ASN A 164 -22.19 -39.59 -10.68
CA ASN A 164 -23.21 -40.28 -9.89
C ASN A 164 -24.44 -40.70 -10.72
N GLY A 165 -24.21 -41.31 -11.89
CA GLY A 165 -25.25 -41.75 -12.82
C GLY A 165 -25.93 -40.63 -13.63
N LYS A 166 -25.69 -39.35 -13.30
CA LYS A 166 -26.29 -38.21 -14.01
C LYS A 166 -25.34 -37.64 -15.05
N THR A 167 -25.85 -37.45 -16.26
CA THR A 167 -25.13 -36.80 -17.36
C THR A 167 -25.50 -35.31 -17.44
N THR A 168 -24.52 -34.45 -17.74
CA THR A 168 -24.72 -33.00 -17.89
C THR A 168 -23.73 -32.43 -18.89
N ASN A 169 -24.25 -31.63 -19.83
CA ASN A 169 -23.45 -30.98 -20.87
C ASN A 169 -23.06 -29.55 -20.46
N LYS A 170 -21.81 -29.17 -20.72
CA LYS A 170 -21.28 -27.82 -20.49
C LYS A 170 -20.40 -27.38 -21.64
N LYS A 171 -20.57 -26.14 -22.10
CA LYS A 171 -19.72 -25.54 -23.12
C LYS A 171 -18.38 -25.07 -22.53
N THR A 172 -17.31 -25.19 -23.30
CA THR A 172 -16.00 -24.60 -22.96
C THR A 172 -16.02 -23.08 -23.10
N ASN A 173 -15.35 -22.37 -22.20
CA ASN A 173 -15.12 -20.93 -22.33
C ASN A 173 -13.88 -20.63 -23.19
N ALA A 174 -13.49 -19.35 -23.30
CA ALA A 174 -12.30 -18.91 -24.03
C ALA A 174 -10.98 -19.58 -23.58
N GLY A 175 -10.90 -20.02 -22.33
CA GLY A 175 -9.76 -20.79 -21.81
C GLY A 175 -9.87 -22.30 -22.05
N GLY A 176 -10.83 -22.76 -22.87
CA GLY A 176 -11.09 -24.18 -23.13
C GLY A 176 -11.71 -24.90 -21.94
N LYS A 177 -12.21 -24.17 -20.92
CA LYS A 177 -12.67 -24.76 -19.66
C LYS A 177 -14.17 -25.01 -19.66
N ALA A 178 -14.57 -26.25 -19.39
CA ALA A 178 -15.95 -26.61 -19.08
C ALA A 178 -16.07 -26.90 -17.58
N THR A 179 -17.06 -26.30 -16.90
CA THR A 179 -17.21 -26.38 -15.44
C THR A 179 -18.55 -26.97 -15.03
N LEU A 180 -18.50 -28.04 -14.25
CA LEU A 180 -19.65 -28.69 -13.60
C LEU A 180 -19.76 -28.25 -12.13
N ASN A 181 -20.95 -27.80 -11.73
CA ASN A 181 -21.26 -27.55 -10.32
C ASN A 181 -21.72 -28.85 -9.65
N LEU A 182 -21.03 -29.29 -8.61
CA LEU A 182 -21.39 -30.50 -7.86
C LEU A 182 -22.34 -30.12 -6.70
N LYS A 183 -23.58 -30.61 -6.75
CA LYS A 183 -24.65 -30.37 -5.75
C LYS A 183 -25.12 -31.69 -5.15
N GLY A 184 -25.68 -31.66 -3.94
CA GLY A 184 -26.32 -32.83 -3.32
C GLY A 184 -25.40 -34.03 -3.09
N ILE A 185 -24.11 -33.79 -2.83
CA ILE A 185 -23.11 -34.85 -2.69
C ILE A 185 -22.88 -35.25 -1.24
N GLU A 186 -22.88 -36.55 -0.98
CA GLU A 186 -22.57 -37.14 0.32
C GLU A 186 -21.08 -37.42 0.49
N LYS A 187 -20.67 -37.76 1.71
CA LYS A 187 -19.27 -38.09 2.02
C LYS A 187 -18.91 -39.39 1.30
N GLY A 188 -17.86 -39.37 0.48
CA GLY A 188 -17.42 -40.55 -0.26
C GLY A 188 -16.36 -40.22 -1.28
N THR A 189 -15.99 -41.24 -2.05
CA THR A 189 -15.09 -41.11 -3.20
C THR A 189 -15.83 -41.57 -4.43
N TYR A 190 -15.89 -40.71 -5.45
CA TYR A 190 -16.67 -40.92 -6.67
C TYR A 190 -15.75 -40.81 -7.88
N LYS A 191 -16.03 -41.62 -8.91
CA LYS A 191 -15.45 -41.43 -10.24
C LYS A 191 -16.30 -40.42 -11.01
N ILE A 192 -15.65 -39.46 -11.65
CA ILE A 192 -16.29 -38.59 -12.66
C ILE A 192 -15.66 -38.91 -14.02
N THR A 193 -16.50 -39.09 -15.03
CA THR A 193 -16.05 -39.17 -16.42
C THR A 193 -16.47 -37.93 -17.18
N TYR A 194 -15.70 -37.60 -18.21
CA TYR A 194 -15.97 -36.47 -19.09
C TYR A 194 -15.51 -36.79 -20.50
N SER A 195 -16.29 -36.40 -21.50
CA SER A 195 -15.99 -36.60 -22.91
C SER A 195 -16.29 -35.36 -23.74
N TYR A 196 -15.58 -35.26 -24.84
CA TYR A 196 -15.89 -34.43 -25.99
C TYR A 196 -16.07 -35.37 -27.17
N ASP A 197 -17.24 -35.36 -27.80
CA ASP A 197 -17.62 -36.37 -28.79
C ASP A 197 -17.04 -36.10 -30.20
N GLY A 198 -16.33 -34.97 -30.37
CA GLY A 198 -15.81 -34.52 -31.66
C GLY A 198 -16.74 -33.52 -32.34
N GLU A 199 -16.19 -32.71 -33.24
CA GLU A 199 -16.95 -31.75 -34.06
C GLU A 199 -16.11 -31.39 -35.29
N GLY A 200 -16.68 -31.53 -36.49
CA GLY A 200 -15.95 -31.37 -37.75
C GLY A 200 -14.70 -32.26 -37.81
N VAL A 201 -13.55 -31.67 -38.12
CA VAL A 201 -12.26 -32.38 -38.21
C VAL A 201 -11.63 -32.72 -36.85
N ILE A 202 -12.15 -32.19 -35.74
CA ILE A 202 -11.56 -32.41 -34.41
C ILE A 202 -12.11 -33.72 -33.84
N LYS A 203 -11.22 -34.69 -33.59
CA LYS A 203 -11.56 -36.02 -33.07
C LYS A 203 -11.96 -35.97 -31.60
N LYS A 204 -12.79 -36.95 -31.20
CA LYS A 204 -13.25 -37.15 -29.82
C LYS A 204 -12.11 -37.36 -28.83
N SER A 205 -12.32 -36.98 -27.58
CA SER A 205 -11.43 -37.31 -26.46
C SER A 205 -12.23 -37.49 -25.16
N ALA A 206 -11.72 -38.30 -24.24
CA ALA A 206 -12.37 -38.57 -22.97
C ALA A 206 -11.36 -38.69 -21.84
N GLY A 207 -11.84 -38.56 -20.61
CA GLY A 207 -11.03 -38.71 -19.41
C GLY A 207 -11.86 -39.04 -18.18
N THR A 208 -11.14 -39.31 -17.09
CA THR A 208 -11.71 -39.66 -15.80
C THR A 208 -10.91 -38.97 -14.70
N SER A 209 -11.57 -38.62 -13.60
CA SER A 209 -10.92 -38.10 -12.39
C SER A 209 -11.64 -38.59 -11.14
N LYS A 210 -10.99 -38.45 -9.99
CA LYS A 210 -11.55 -38.80 -8.69
C LYS A 210 -12.10 -37.57 -7.98
N ILE A 211 -13.35 -37.65 -7.52
CA ILE A 211 -13.96 -36.66 -6.63
C ILE A 211 -13.97 -37.22 -5.20
N THR A 212 -13.23 -36.60 -4.29
CA THR A 212 -13.25 -36.94 -2.86
C THR A 212 -14.10 -35.94 -2.10
N VAL A 213 -15.21 -36.37 -1.51
CA VAL A 213 -16.14 -35.51 -0.77
C VAL A 213 -15.91 -35.62 0.72
N LYS A 214 -15.57 -34.50 1.37
CA LYS A 214 -15.26 -34.43 2.80
C LYS A 214 -16.28 -33.55 3.54
N LYS A 215 -16.50 -33.82 4.83
CA LYS A 215 -17.26 -32.94 5.73
C LYS A 215 -16.31 -31.89 6.34
N GLY A 216 -16.80 -30.66 6.46
CA GLY A 216 -16.05 -29.56 7.08
C GLY A 216 -15.02 -28.95 6.16
N VAL A 217 -15.32 -27.76 5.64
CA VAL A 217 -14.39 -26.97 4.83
C VAL A 217 -13.28 -26.42 5.72
N PRO A 218 -11.98 -26.63 5.40
CA PRO A 218 -10.89 -26.03 6.15
C PRO A 218 -10.94 -24.50 6.08
N VAL A 219 -10.68 -23.86 7.23
CA VAL A 219 -10.65 -22.41 7.39
C VAL A 219 -9.21 -21.95 7.55
N LYS A 220 -8.87 -20.81 6.95
CA LYS A 220 -7.55 -20.17 7.01
C LYS A 220 -7.67 -18.86 7.80
N ILE A 221 -6.75 -18.66 8.75
CA ILE A 221 -6.56 -17.39 9.47
C ILE A 221 -5.28 -16.72 8.96
N SER A 222 -5.42 -15.56 8.34
CA SER A 222 -4.29 -14.73 7.90
C SER A 222 -4.23 -13.42 8.70
N LYS A 223 -3.00 -12.92 8.87
CA LYS A 223 -2.76 -11.66 9.59
C LYS A 223 -3.15 -10.51 8.66
N HIS A 224 -3.98 -9.58 9.14
CA HIS A 224 -4.39 -8.41 8.37
C HIS A 224 -4.02 -7.14 9.15
N TYR A 225 -2.73 -6.95 9.42
CA TYR A 225 -2.26 -6.04 10.46
C TYR A 225 -1.37 -4.90 9.96
N SER A 226 -1.62 -3.68 10.43
CA SER A 226 -0.75 -2.51 10.26
C SER A 226 -0.99 -1.43 11.33
N LYS A 227 -0.59 -1.63 12.60
CA LYS A 227 -0.36 -0.53 13.58
C LYS A 227 0.74 -0.89 14.58
N ILE A 228 1.35 0.06 15.26
CA ILE A 228 2.10 -0.26 16.48
C ILE A 228 1.05 -0.35 17.62
N TYR A 229 1.38 -0.99 18.75
CA TYR A 229 0.52 -0.93 19.93
C TYR A 229 1.24 -0.11 20.99
N ARG A 230 0.55 0.87 21.58
CA ARG A 230 1.07 1.63 22.73
C ARG A 230 0.20 1.47 23.96
N ASN A 231 0.85 1.40 25.11
CA ASN A 231 0.23 1.29 26.41
C ASN A 231 -0.82 2.40 26.61
N LYS A 232 -1.89 2.12 27.37
CA LYS A 232 -3.01 3.04 27.65
C LYS A 232 -3.79 3.55 26.43
N LYS A 233 -3.34 3.31 25.19
CA LYS A 233 -4.09 3.59 23.95
C LYS A 233 -4.85 2.34 23.51
N ALA A 234 -6.04 2.52 22.96
CA ALA A 234 -6.82 1.44 22.38
C ALA A 234 -6.20 1.02 21.03
N GLY A 235 -5.75 -0.23 20.91
CA GLY A 235 -5.20 -0.79 19.68
C GLY A 235 -6.15 -1.78 19.02
N LYS A 236 -6.20 -1.79 17.68
CA LYS A 236 -7.04 -2.70 16.89
C LYS A 236 -6.20 -3.87 16.37
N PHE A 237 -6.49 -5.09 16.82
CA PHE A 237 -5.94 -6.32 16.24
C PHE A 237 -6.91 -6.90 15.22
N LYS A 238 -6.41 -7.22 14.03
CA LYS A 238 -7.20 -7.64 12.88
C LYS A 238 -6.68 -8.92 12.26
N VAL A 239 -7.60 -9.81 11.88
CA VAL A 239 -7.31 -11.04 11.11
C VAL A 239 -8.32 -11.16 9.98
N LYS A 240 -7.89 -11.78 8.88
CA LYS A 240 -8.76 -12.14 7.77
C LYS A 240 -9.00 -13.64 7.78
N ILE A 241 -10.27 -14.02 7.65
CA ILE A 241 -10.74 -15.40 7.66
C ILE A 241 -11.27 -15.75 6.28
N THR A 242 -10.70 -16.79 5.70
CA THR A 242 -11.15 -17.35 4.42
C THR A 242 -11.31 -18.86 4.56
N ASP A 243 -11.99 -19.49 3.62
CA ASP A 243 -11.86 -20.94 3.46
C ASP A 243 -10.58 -21.33 2.69
N VAL A 244 -10.39 -22.64 2.52
CA VAL A 244 -9.24 -23.19 1.78
C VAL A 244 -9.15 -22.72 0.32
N ARG A 245 -10.29 -22.35 -0.28
CA ARG A 245 -10.44 -21.90 -1.68
C ARG A 245 -10.39 -20.37 -1.81
N GLY A 246 -10.13 -19.65 -0.73
CA GLY A 246 -10.01 -18.19 -0.73
C GLY A 246 -11.34 -17.44 -0.60
N LYS A 247 -12.48 -18.13 -0.45
CA LYS A 247 -13.76 -17.47 -0.18
C LYS A 247 -13.69 -16.77 1.17
N VAL A 248 -14.00 -15.48 1.20
CA VAL A 248 -14.11 -14.72 2.46
C VAL A 248 -15.30 -15.21 3.27
N LEU A 249 -15.11 -15.38 4.58
CA LEU A 249 -16.15 -15.87 5.48
C LEU A 249 -16.71 -14.70 6.29
N SER A 250 -17.79 -14.09 5.83
CA SER A 250 -18.51 -13.01 6.52
C SER A 250 -19.36 -13.53 7.68
N GLY A 251 -19.52 -12.76 8.76
CA GLY A 251 -20.35 -13.10 9.92
C GLY A 251 -19.81 -14.21 10.84
N MET A 252 -18.65 -14.78 10.52
CA MET A 252 -18.04 -15.87 11.28
C MET A 252 -17.59 -15.39 12.66
N LYS A 253 -17.99 -16.09 13.73
CA LYS A 253 -17.53 -15.81 15.10
C LYS A 253 -16.06 -16.20 15.28
N VAL A 254 -15.23 -15.23 15.65
CA VAL A 254 -13.79 -15.34 15.89
C VAL A 254 -13.49 -14.98 17.35
N SER A 255 -12.84 -15.88 18.07
CA SER A 255 -12.39 -15.66 19.44
C SER A 255 -10.94 -15.20 19.47
N PHE A 256 -10.67 -14.10 20.17
CA PHE A 256 -9.35 -13.55 20.42
C PHE A 256 -9.01 -13.67 21.90
N LYS A 257 -8.10 -14.58 22.25
CA LYS A 257 -7.63 -14.77 23.62
C LYS A 257 -6.30 -14.04 23.83
N PHE A 258 -6.33 -13.03 24.69
CA PHE A 258 -5.17 -12.31 25.19
C PHE A 258 -4.95 -12.70 26.65
N ASN A 259 -3.87 -13.45 26.93
CA ASN A 259 -3.63 -14.03 28.27
C ASN A 259 -4.85 -14.84 28.77
N LYS A 260 -5.43 -14.46 29.92
CA LYS A 260 -6.64 -15.09 30.48
C LYS A 260 -7.97 -14.54 29.92
N LYS A 261 -7.96 -13.43 29.17
CA LYS A 261 -9.18 -12.76 28.70
C LYS A 261 -9.49 -13.10 27.24
N THR A 262 -10.75 -13.44 26.97
CA THR A 262 -11.24 -13.79 25.62
C THR A 262 -12.25 -12.75 25.12
N TYR A 263 -12.13 -12.37 23.86
CA TYR A 263 -13.06 -11.47 23.18
C TYR A 263 -13.61 -12.17 21.93
N THR A 264 -14.92 -12.16 21.74
CA THR A 264 -15.55 -12.74 20.54
C THR A 264 -16.03 -11.63 19.61
N LYS A 265 -15.67 -11.71 18.33
CA LYS A 265 -16.08 -10.76 17.28
C LYS A 265 -16.52 -11.50 16.04
N LYS A 266 -17.38 -10.90 15.23
CA LYS A 266 -17.74 -11.44 13.92
C LYS A 266 -16.85 -10.83 12.84
N THR A 267 -16.61 -11.57 11.76
CA THR A 267 -16.00 -11.03 10.54
C THR A 267 -16.95 -10.12 9.79
N ASP A 268 -16.41 -9.09 9.14
CA ASP A 268 -17.16 -8.21 8.23
C ASP A 268 -17.35 -8.84 6.83
N LYS A 269 -17.94 -8.07 5.90
CA LYS A 269 -18.17 -8.49 4.49
C LYS A 269 -16.89 -8.91 3.75
N ASN A 270 -15.72 -8.43 4.19
CA ASN A 270 -14.42 -8.73 3.61
C ASN A 270 -13.73 -9.91 4.35
N GLY A 271 -14.42 -10.55 5.28
CA GLY A 271 -13.90 -11.63 6.11
C GLY A 271 -12.96 -11.15 7.23
N ILE A 272 -12.98 -9.87 7.60
CA ILE A 272 -12.05 -9.31 8.60
C ILE A 272 -12.73 -9.24 9.96
N ALA A 273 -12.12 -9.87 10.97
CA ALA A 273 -12.51 -9.72 12.36
C ALA A 273 -11.55 -8.76 13.07
N THR A 274 -12.11 -7.75 13.74
CA THR A 274 -11.35 -6.71 14.46
C THR A 274 -11.69 -6.73 15.95
N VAL A 275 -10.66 -6.83 16.80
CA VAL A 275 -10.79 -6.65 18.26
C VAL A 275 -10.01 -5.42 18.71
N THR A 276 -10.62 -4.61 19.57
CA THR A 276 -9.98 -3.45 20.18
C THR A 276 -9.57 -3.78 21.61
N VAL A 277 -8.29 -3.61 21.95
CA VAL A 277 -7.75 -3.90 23.29
C VAL A 277 -6.90 -2.74 23.83
N LYS A 278 -6.97 -2.50 25.13
CA LYS A 278 -6.06 -1.62 25.88
C LYS A 278 -5.15 -2.51 26.73
N LEU A 279 -3.87 -2.57 26.39
CA LEU A 279 -2.89 -3.44 27.04
C LEU A 279 -1.77 -2.61 27.70
N LYS A 280 -1.18 -3.12 28.77
CA LYS A 280 0.03 -2.52 29.38
C LYS A 280 1.25 -2.75 28.46
N THR A 281 2.34 -2.03 28.69
CA THR A 281 3.60 -2.28 27.96
C THR A 281 4.04 -3.73 28.19
N GLY A 282 4.41 -4.45 27.14
CA GLY A 282 4.85 -5.84 27.22
C GLY A 282 4.69 -6.62 25.91
N SER A 283 5.02 -7.91 25.96
CA SER A 283 4.83 -8.85 24.85
C SER A 283 3.65 -9.77 25.16
N TYR A 284 2.75 -9.94 24.20
CA TYR A 284 1.53 -10.73 24.37
C TYR A 284 1.41 -11.80 23.27
N LYS A 285 0.95 -12.99 23.65
CA LYS A 285 0.47 -14.02 22.73
C LYS A 285 -1.05 -13.85 22.55
N VAL A 286 -1.50 -13.81 21.31
CA VAL A 286 -2.91 -13.71 20.92
C VAL A 286 -3.31 -15.00 20.23
N LYS A 287 -4.08 -15.86 20.91
CA LYS A 287 -4.66 -17.05 20.29
C LYS A 287 -5.97 -16.65 19.61
N VAL A 288 -6.03 -16.83 18.30
CA VAL A 288 -7.20 -16.55 17.48
C VAL A 288 -7.80 -17.88 17.04
N SER A 289 -9.10 -18.07 17.23
CA SER A 289 -9.75 -19.33 16.87
C SER A 289 -11.16 -19.14 16.33
N CYS A 290 -11.54 -20.00 15.39
CA CYS A 290 -12.92 -20.19 14.93
C CYS A 290 -13.38 -21.59 15.36
N ALA A 291 -14.58 -21.69 15.93
CA ALA A 291 -15.16 -22.98 16.29
C ALA A 291 -15.61 -23.77 15.05
N LYS A 292 -15.81 -25.08 15.21
CA LYS A 292 -16.40 -25.93 14.19
C LYS A 292 -17.87 -25.52 13.97
N THR A 293 -18.32 -25.47 12.73
CA THR A 293 -19.73 -25.31 12.36
C THR A 293 -20.20 -26.54 11.58
N SER A 294 -21.47 -26.56 11.15
CA SER A 294 -21.99 -27.58 10.23
C SER A 294 -21.19 -27.65 8.92
N THR A 295 -20.76 -26.49 8.41
CA THR A 295 -20.03 -26.36 7.12
C THR A 295 -18.51 -26.29 7.28
N TYR A 296 -17.99 -25.66 8.33
CA TYR A 296 -16.57 -25.28 8.44
C TYR A 296 -15.87 -25.99 9.60
N ASN A 297 -14.61 -26.39 9.40
CA ASN A 297 -13.78 -26.97 10.45
C ASN A 297 -13.31 -25.92 11.45
N LYS A 298 -13.05 -26.37 12.70
CA LYS A 298 -12.38 -25.53 13.69
C LYS A 298 -10.96 -25.19 13.21
N VAL A 299 -10.50 -23.98 13.54
CA VAL A 299 -9.12 -23.54 13.28
C VAL A 299 -8.64 -22.66 14.42
N SER A 300 -7.34 -22.72 14.73
CA SER A 300 -6.70 -21.84 15.70
C SER A 300 -5.32 -21.42 15.21
N LYS A 301 -4.92 -20.18 15.48
CA LYS A 301 -3.58 -19.65 15.18
C LYS A 301 -3.15 -18.68 16.27
N THR A 302 -1.87 -18.71 16.64
CA THR A 302 -1.31 -17.83 17.67
C THR A 302 -0.42 -16.76 17.03
N TYR A 303 -0.60 -15.52 17.44
CA TYR A 303 0.22 -14.38 17.03
C TYR A 303 0.96 -13.79 18.22
N LYS A 304 2.14 -13.21 17.98
CA LYS A 304 2.87 -12.41 18.97
C LYS A 304 2.67 -10.93 18.66
N ILE A 305 2.29 -10.13 19.66
CA ILE A 305 2.21 -8.67 19.57
C ILE A 305 3.09 -8.04 20.65
N LYS A 306 3.70 -6.88 20.34
CA LYS A 306 4.49 -6.10 21.29
C LYS A 306 3.81 -4.75 21.52
N VAL A 307 3.51 -4.46 22.77
CA VAL A 307 2.93 -3.20 23.22
C VAL A 307 4.06 -2.34 23.78
N LYS A 308 4.31 -1.21 23.13
CA LYS A 308 5.30 -0.20 23.48
C LYS A 308 4.76 0.76 24.56
N PRO A 309 5.62 1.52 25.26
CA PRO A 309 5.16 2.60 26.13
C PRO A 309 4.40 3.69 25.36
N VAL A 310 3.63 4.50 26.11
CA VAL A 310 3.18 5.80 25.63
C VAL A 310 4.43 6.64 25.39
N GLN A 311 4.56 7.24 24.21
CA GLN A 311 5.66 8.15 23.93
C GLN A 311 5.61 9.39 24.83
N ALA A 312 6.78 9.97 25.09
CA ALA A 312 6.87 11.26 25.76
C ALA A 312 6.10 12.32 24.94
N ARG A 313 5.57 13.35 25.62
CA ARG A 313 4.63 14.31 25.00
C ARG A 313 5.29 15.62 24.57
N ASN A 314 6.47 15.93 25.13
CA ASN A 314 7.17 17.19 24.92
C ASN A 314 8.49 16.89 24.21
N ASN A 315 8.38 16.35 23.00
CA ASN A 315 9.54 15.93 22.22
C ASN A 315 10.09 17.11 21.43
N GLY A 316 11.39 17.08 21.19
CA GLY A 316 12.06 18.20 20.55
C GLY A 316 13.47 17.88 20.13
N MET A 317 14.25 18.93 19.88
CA MET A 317 15.64 18.81 19.47
C MET A 317 16.45 20.05 19.80
N TRP A 318 17.76 19.86 19.96
CA TRP A 318 18.72 20.96 19.87
C TRP A 318 18.98 21.34 18.42
N LEU A 319 19.09 22.64 18.18
CA LEU A 319 19.30 23.23 16.87
C LEU A 319 20.42 24.27 16.97
N LEU A 320 21.47 24.09 16.16
CA LEU A 320 22.49 25.12 16.00
C LEU A 320 21.93 26.28 15.18
N SER A 321 22.45 27.48 15.43
CA SER A 321 22.05 28.67 14.66
C SER A 321 22.34 28.50 13.16
N THR A 322 23.42 27.83 12.79
CA THR A 322 23.80 27.57 11.39
C THR A 322 22.83 26.67 10.62
N ASP A 323 21.95 25.96 11.32
CA ASP A 323 21.01 25.01 10.70
C ASP A 323 19.57 25.56 10.66
N MET A 324 19.32 26.81 11.09
CA MET A 324 17.98 27.41 11.12
C MET A 324 17.26 27.40 9.77
N GLY A 325 17.96 27.76 8.70
CA GLY A 325 17.40 27.81 7.34
C GLY A 325 17.15 26.43 6.72
N LYS A 326 17.52 25.35 7.41
CA LYS A 326 17.35 23.96 6.93
C LYS A 326 16.18 23.26 7.60
N VAL A 327 15.45 23.93 8.48
CA VAL A 327 14.38 23.31 9.27
C VAL A 327 13.12 23.12 8.44
N ASP A 328 12.63 21.89 8.42
CA ASP A 328 11.38 21.50 7.78
C ASP A 328 10.28 21.41 8.85
N PHE A 329 9.51 22.50 9.03
CA PHE A 329 8.53 22.57 10.11
C PHE A 329 7.33 21.64 9.89
N ASP A 330 6.86 21.49 8.66
CA ASP A 330 5.76 20.59 8.31
C ASP A 330 6.09 19.15 8.75
N LYS A 331 7.29 18.68 8.40
CA LYS A 331 7.73 17.34 8.78
C LYS A 331 7.90 17.19 10.29
N LEU A 332 8.37 18.21 10.98
CA LEU A 332 8.47 18.20 12.43
C LEU A 332 7.10 18.14 13.11
N GLU A 333 6.12 18.88 12.59
CA GLU A 333 4.73 18.84 13.05
C GLU A 333 4.12 17.46 12.85
N GLU A 334 4.20 16.92 11.62
CA GLU A 334 3.69 15.59 11.24
C GLU A 334 4.26 14.51 12.17
N TYR A 335 5.56 14.61 12.51
CA TYR A 335 6.27 13.61 13.30
C TYR A 335 6.15 13.84 14.81
N GLY A 336 5.41 14.86 15.24
CA GLY A 336 5.05 15.08 16.64
C GLY A 336 6.14 15.76 17.48
N PHE A 337 7.02 16.54 16.85
CA PHE A 337 7.92 17.44 17.57
C PHE A 337 7.14 18.66 18.07
N LYS A 338 7.51 19.13 19.27
CA LYS A 338 6.84 20.24 19.97
C LYS A 338 7.81 21.29 20.49
N HIS A 339 9.11 21.00 20.49
CA HIS A 339 10.13 21.90 21.00
C HIS A 339 11.37 21.97 20.12
N ILE A 340 11.91 23.17 19.95
CA ILE A 340 13.23 23.40 19.39
C ILE A 340 14.05 24.19 20.40
N PHE A 341 15.26 23.74 20.68
CA PHE A 341 16.24 24.41 21.52
C PHE A 341 17.25 25.11 20.61
N LEU A 342 16.89 26.33 20.20
CA LEU A 342 17.65 27.11 19.23
C LEU A 342 18.81 27.82 19.93
N ASN A 343 20.04 27.59 19.46
CA ASN A 343 21.23 28.26 19.98
C ASN A 343 21.06 29.78 19.96
N ALA A 344 21.25 30.44 21.11
CA ALA A 344 21.02 31.88 21.26
C ALA A 344 21.93 32.78 20.41
N LYS A 345 23.06 32.24 19.89
CA LYS A 345 23.90 32.94 18.90
C LYS A 345 23.17 33.23 17.58
N SER A 346 22.00 32.64 17.36
CA SER A 346 21.12 33.00 16.23
C SER A 346 20.79 34.49 16.20
N ILE A 347 20.59 35.13 17.36
CA ILE A 347 20.26 36.56 17.44
C ILE A 347 21.42 37.43 16.99
N GLU A 348 22.64 37.08 17.40
CA GLU A 348 23.87 37.75 16.97
C GLU A 348 24.11 37.53 15.47
N ARG A 349 23.86 36.32 14.98
CA ARG A 349 24.13 35.93 13.59
C ARG A 349 23.13 36.51 12.57
N PHE A 350 21.84 36.54 12.90
CA PHE A 350 20.78 36.87 11.95
C PHE A 350 19.96 38.09 12.34
N GLY A 351 20.24 38.70 13.50
CA GLY A 351 19.46 39.79 14.04
C GLY A 351 18.18 39.32 14.74
N LYS A 352 17.73 40.13 15.69
CA LYS A 352 16.58 39.82 16.55
C LYS A 352 15.28 39.68 15.75
N THR A 353 14.99 40.59 14.82
CA THR A 353 13.74 40.62 14.05
C THR A 353 13.56 39.35 13.22
N TYR A 354 14.62 38.89 12.56
CA TYR A 354 14.59 37.65 11.79
C TYR A 354 14.31 36.44 12.69
N VAL A 355 15.01 36.33 13.82
CA VAL A 355 14.79 35.25 14.78
C VAL A 355 13.36 35.27 15.33
N GLU A 356 12.80 36.44 15.62
CA GLU A 356 11.40 36.57 16.06
C GLU A 356 10.40 36.12 14.99
N SER A 357 10.65 36.45 13.72
CA SER A 357 9.85 35.96 12.59
C SER A 357 9.93 34.44 12.47
N TRP A 358 11.14 33.87 12.53
CA TRP A 358 11.34 32.42 12.48
C TRP A 358 10.68 31.68 13.66
N ILE A 359 10.71 32.26 14.86
CA ILE A 359 10.00 31.72 16.04
C ILE A 359 8.48 31.76 15.82
N LYS A 360 7.96 32.83 15.20
CA LYS A 360 6.54 32.94 14.87
C LYS A 360 6.12 31.82 13.91
N ASP A 361 6.94 31.52 12.91
CA ASP A 361 6.70 30.44 11.95
C ASP A 361 6.72 29.04 12.62
N ALA A 362 7.75 28.74 13.41
CA ALA A 362 7.75 27.52 14.22
C ALA A 362 6.48 27.36 15.07
N LYS A 363 5.98 28.48 15.61
CA LYS A 363 4.78 28.50 16.45
C LYS A 363 3.49 28.22 15.66
N SER A 364 3.36 28.61 14.39
CA SER A 364 2.20 28.23 13.56
C SER A 364 2.09 26.71 13.38
N HIS A 365 3.22 25.99 13.40
CA HIS A 365 3.29 24.53 13.39
C HIS A 365 3.17 23.89 14.80
N GLY A 366 2.79 24.67 15.80
CA GLY A 366 2.66 24.21 17.18
C GLY A 366 3.99 23.86 17.86
N ILE A 367 5.12 24.36 17.35
CA ILE A 367 6.46 24.11 17.90
C ILE A 367 6.90 25.32 18.75
N LYS A 368 7.24 25.06 20.01
CA LYS A 368 7.78 26.09 20.93
C LYS A 368 9.29 26.17 20.80
N VAL A 369 9.80 27.35 20.49
CA VAL A 369 11.25 27.61 20.43
C VAL A 369 11.74 28.08 21.80
N HIS A 370 12.76 27.43 22.32
CA HIS A 370 13.49 27.81 23.51
C HIS A 370 14.85 28.36 23.11
N LEU A 371 15.23 29.53 23.63
CA LEU A 371 16.57 30.04 23.37
C LEU A 371 17.56 29.31 24.29
N TRP A 372 18.47 28.58 23.66
CA TRP A 372 19.54 27.83 24.29
C TRP A 372 20.71 28.76 24.60
N MET A 373 20.86 29.07 25.87
CA MET A 373 21.84 29.97 26.45
C MET A 373 22.97 29.18 27.10
N GLN A 374 24.22 29.48 26.73
CA GLN A 374 25.39 28.98 27.45
C GLN A 374 25.69 29.88 28.65
N VAL A 375 25.79 29.31 29.86
CA VAL A 375 25.84 30.08 31.11
C VAL A 375 27.27 30.34 31.58
N PHE A 376 27.99 29.29 32.01
CA PHE A 376 29.35 29.40 32.56
C PHE A 376 30.43 28.95 31.58
N TYR A 377 30.06 28.67 30.34
CA TYR A 377 30.98 28.37 29.26
C TYR A 377 30.60 29.18 28.02
N LYS A 378 31.48 30.05 27.55
CA LYS A 378 31.23 30.87 26.35
C LYS A 378 32.55 31.10 25.63
N SER A 379 32.53 31.02 24.30
CA SER A 379 33.72 31.20 23.45
C SER A 379 34.91 30.34 23.91
N ASN A 380 34.64 29.05 24.12
CA ASN A 380 35.61 28.04 24.57
C ASN A 380 36.25 28.28 25.95
N LYS A 381 35.72 29.22 26.76
CA LYS A 381 36.26 29.54 28.08
C LYS A 381 35.24 29.32 29.20
N TRP A 382 35.69 28.68 30.28
CA TRP A 382 34.91 28.54 31.51
C TRP A 382 35.00 29.81 32.36
N SER A 383 33.86 30.24 32.89
CA SER A 383 33.75 31.34 33.86
C SER A 383 33.41 30.76 35.22
N ASN A 384 34.24 31.00 36.23
CA ASN A 384 34.01 30.47 37.57
C ASN A 384 32.97 31.33 38.32
N PRO A 385 31.84 30.75 38.77
CA PRO A 385 30.87 31.46 39.61
C PRO A 385 31.33 31.65 41.06
N ILE A 386 32.55 31.23 41.40
CA ILE A 386 33.29 31.58 42.61
C ILE A 386 34.49 32.47 42.24
N LYS A 387 34.69 33.56 42.99
CA LYS A 387 35.84 34.46 42.89
C LYS A 387 36.32 34.78 44.31
N ASN A 388 37.61 34.55 44.58
CA ASN A 388 38.25 34.79 45.88
C ASN A 388 37.47 34.12 47.05
N GLY A 389 37.10 32.85 46.89
CA GLY A 389 36.36 32.07 47.89
C GLY A 389 34.89 32.45 48.10
N LYS A 390 34.38 33.47 47.39
CA LYS A 390 32.99 33.97 47.51
C LYS A 390 32.24 33.81 46.20
N ILE A 391 30.91 33.85 46.26
CA ILE A 391 30.06 33.83 45.07
C ILE A 391 30.35 35.07 44.21
N ASN A 392 30.71 34.84 42.94
CA ASN A 392 30.93 35.88 41.95
C ASN A 392 29.58 36.50 41.51
N THR A 393 29.07 37.39 42.36
CA THR A 393 27.74 38.00 42.18
C THR A 393 27.65 38.84 40.91
N LYS A 394 28.75 39.47 40.49
CA LYS A 394 28.84 40.21 39.22
C LYS A 394 28.54 39.28 38.04
N LEU A 395 29.28 38.18 37.91
CA LEU A 395 29.07 37.19 36.85
C LEU A 395 27.64 36.62 36.88
N ILE A 396 27.15 36.23 38.06
CA ILE A 396 25.77 35.68 38.17
C ILE A 396 24.74 36.71 37.70
N ASN A 397 24.83 37.97 38.14
CA ASN A 397 23.87 39.00 37.76
C ASN A 397 23.94 39.33 36.26
N GLU A 398 25.14 39.32 35.66
CA GLU A 398 25.31 39.47 34.21
C GLU A 398 24.59 38.37 33.44
N ARG A 399 24.76 37.10 33.84
CA ARG A 399 24.07 35.96 33.20
C ARG A 399 22.55 36.00 33.43
N VAL A 400 22.10 36.44 34.61
CA VAL A 400 20.66 36.65 34.87
C VAL A 400 20.09 37.74 33.97
N LYS A 401 20.83 38.83 33.72
CA LYS A 401 20.43 39.90 32.80
C LYS A 401 20.35 39.39 31.36
N GLU A 402 21.31 38.56 30.94
CA GLU A 402 21.30 37.88 29.63
C GLU A 402 20.06 36.99 29.47
N ALA A 403 19.77 36.12 30.46
CA ALA A 403 18.56 35.29 30.46
C ALA A 403 17.27 36.12 30.38
N LYS A 404 17.19 37.23 31.14
CA LYS A 404 16.05 38.17 31.09
C LYS A 404 15.91 38.85 29.73
N LYS A 405 17.03 39.20 29.07
CA LYS A 405 17.04 39.78 27.72
C LYS A 405 16.50 38.78 26.69
N LEU A 406 16.96 37.53 26.73
CA LEU A 406 16.48 36.47 25.84
C LEU A 406 14.99 36.17 26.07
N ALA A 407 14.52 36.21 27.32
CA ALA A 407 13.10 36.03 27.65
C ALA A 407 12.16 37.10 27.07
N LYS A 408 12.70 38.27 26.68
CA LYS A 408 11.94 39.35 26.02
C LYS A 408 11.86 39.21 24.50
N VAL A 409 12.47 38.18 23.91
CA VAL A 409 12.35 37.91 22.46
C VAL A 409 10.92 37.47 22.16
N LYS A 410 10.28 38.15 21.21
CA LYS A 410 8.86 37.94 20.87
C LYS A 410 8.62 36.51 20.42
N GLY A 411 7.57 35.89 20.95
CA GLY A 411 7.15 34.53 20.59
C GLY A 411 7.95 33.40 21.24
N VAL A 412 9.06 33.69 21.94
CA VAL A 412 9.88 32.65 22.59
C VAL A 412 9.03 31.82 23.57
N GLY A 413 9.21 30.50 23.55
CA GLY A 413 8.49 29.55 24.39
C GLY A 413 9.19 29.22 25.70
N GLY A 414 10.48 29.54 25.82
CA GLY A 414 11.27 29.27 27.02
C GLY A 414 12.75 29.61 26.88
N ILE A 415 13.48 29.44 27.98
CA ILE A 415 14.93 29.61 28.04
C ILE A 415 15.54 28.30 28.54
N HIS A 416 16.54 27.82 27.80
CA HIS A 416 17.27 26.62 28.16
C HIS A 416 18.70 26.96 28.54
N PHE A 417 19.05 26.64 29.78
CA PHE A 417 20.37 26.87 30.35
C PHE A 417 21.27 25.67 30.07
N ASP A 418 22.29 25.87 29.27
CA ASP A 418 23.36 24.90 29.07
C ASP A 418 24.65 25.38 29.73
N TYR A 419 25.55 24.45 30.00
CA TYR A 419 26.79 24.71 30.72
C TYR A 419 26.57 25.44 32.05
N VAL A 420 25.45 25.18 32.72
CA VAL A 420 25.18 25.61 34.10
C VAL A 420 25.83 24.62 35.08
N ARG A 421 27.16 24.52 34.97
CA ARG A 421 28.02 23.57 35.69
C ARG A 421 29.49 23.99 35.65
N TYR A 422 30.33 23.20 36.30
CA TYR A 422 31.79 23.19 36.13
C TYR A 422 32.23 22.17 35.06
N PRO A 423 33.47 22.22 34.56
CA PRO A 423 34.01 21.21 33.64
C PRO A 423 34.24 19.83 34.27
N GLY A 424 34.22 19.71 35.60
CA GLY A 424 34.52 18.48 36.34
C GLY A 424 35.29 18.70 37.63
N ASN A 425 35.67 19.94 37.94
CA ASN A 425 36.51 20.32 39.08
C ASN A 425 35.75 21.10 40.15
N ALA A 426 34.42 20.98 40.24
CA ALA A 426 33.62 21.76 41.20
C ALA A 426 34.06 21.57 42.66
N TYR A 427 34.56 20.39 43.01
CA TYR A 427 35.04 20.05 44.36
C TYR A 427 36.23 20.90 44.82
N ASN A 428 36.96 21.56 43.90
CA ASN A 428 38.05 22.48 44.25
C ASN A 428 37.56 23.84 44.76
N TYR A 429 36.25 24.11 44.73
CA TYR A 429 35.71 25.43 45.05
C TYR A 429 34.63 25.34 46.14
N ASN A 430 34.97 25.82 47.33
CA ASN A 430 33.97 25.96 48.40
C ASN A 430 32.82 26.87 47.93
N GLY A 431 31.58 26.43 48.16
CA GLY A 431 30.37 27.14 47.73
C GLY A 431 29.96 26.96 46.25
N ALA A 432 30.66 26.13 45.45
CA ALA A 432 30.33 25.89 44.03
C ALA A 432 28.86 25.53 43.79
N VAL A 433 28.33 24.57 44.56
CA VAL A 433 26.91 24.13 44.48
C VAL A 433 25.97 25.29 44.80
N LYS A 434 26.29 26.09 45.83
CA LYS A 434 25.48 27.26 46.21
C LYS A 434 25.48 28.31 45.11
N ALA A 435 26.60 28.52 44.42
CA ALA A 435 26.71 29.49 43.34
C ALA A 435 25.86 29.09 42.11
N VAL A 436 25.94 27.83 41.68
CA VAL A 436 25.11 27.29 40.58
C VAL A 436 23.62 27.38 40.92
N ASN A 437 23.22 26.94 42.11
CA ASN A 437 21.83 27.02 42.56
C ASN A 437 21.34 28.48 42.70
N THR A 438 22.22 29.41 43.07
CA THR A 438 21.89 30.85 43.13
C THR A 438 21.59 31.41 41.76
N PHE A 439 22.39 31.06 40.74
CA PHE A 439 22.10 31.42 39.36
C PHE A 439 20.75 30.85 38.91
N ILE A 440 20.51 29.54 39.08
CA ILE A 440 19.25 28.89 38.68
C ILE A 440 18.04 29.60 39.31
N LYS A 441 18.07 29.84 40.63
CA LYS A 441 17.00 30.53 41.35
C LYS A 441 16.76 31.94 40.80
N LYS A 442 17.82 32.73 40.62
CA LYS A 442 17.72 34.13 40.17
C LYS A 442 17.29 34.22 38.70
N ALA A 443 17.88 33.41 37.82
CA ALA A 443 17.60 33.41 36.40
C ALA A 443 16.17 32.96 36.11
N THR A 444 15.72 31.86 36.72
CA THR A 444 14.33 31.40 36.54
C THR A 444 13.33 32.44 37.02
N LYS A 445 13.53 33.02 38.22
CA LYS A 445 12.68 34.11 38.71
C LYS A 445 12.66 35.31 37.76
N ALA A 446 13.81 35.69 37.19
CA ALA A 446 13.90 36.81 36.26
C ALA A 446 13.17 36.52 34.93
N VAL A 447 13.29 35.30 34.40
CA VAL A 447 12.57 34.85 33.19
C VAL A 447 11.06 34.84 33.43
N HIS A 448 10.59 34.26 34.54
CA HIS A 448 9.15 34.20 34.85
C HIS A 448 8.54 35.56 35.19
N LYS A 449 9.34 36.51 35.70
CA LYS A 449 8.92 37.92 35.83
C LYS A 449 8.65 38.58 34.48
N VAL A 450 9.34 38.17 33.40
CA VAL A 450 9.03 38.65 32.05
C VAL A 450 7.73 38.00 31.57
N ASN A 451 7.61 36.68 31.70
CA ASN A 451 6.39 35.96 31.39
C ASN A 451 6.36 34.60 32.11
N LYS A 452 5.38 34.41 33.00
CA LYS A 452 5.19 33.18 33.80
C LYS A 452 4.91 31.92 32.98
N LYS A 453 4.54 32.05 31.70
CA LYS A 453 4.28 30.92 30.78
C LYS A 453 5.56 30.39 30.12
N LEU A 454 6.69 31.10 30.22
CA LEU A 454 7.97 30.67 29.65
C LEU A 454 8.51 29.47 30.42
N ILE A 455 8.91 28.44 29.69
CA ILE A 455 9.52 27.25 30.27
C ILE A 455 11.00 27.55 30.54
N THR A 456 11.45 27.32 31.77
CA THR A 456 12.86 27.34 32.13
C THR A 456 13.38 25.93 32.29
N SER A 457 14.50 25.64 31.64
CA SER A 457 15.07 24.29 31.66
C SER A 457 16.58 24.31 31.68
N ALA A 458 17.22 23.21 32.08
CA ALA A 458 18.67 23.12 32.10
C ALA A 458 19.20 21.77 31.60
N ALA A 459 20.27 21.81 30.81
CA ALA A 459 21.06 20.63 30.47
C ALA A 459 21.96 20.24 31.65
N VAL A 460 21.93 18.95 32.00
CA VAL A 460 22.71 18.39 33.12
C VAL A 460 23.42 17.13 32.69
N MET A 461 24.52 16.83 33.35
CA MET A 461 25.29 15.61 33.05
C MET A 461 24.49 14.36 33.44
N PRO A 462 24.72 13.19 32.83
CA PRO A 462 23.89 12.01 33.04
C PRO A 462 24.36 11.07 34.17
N GLU A 463 25.20 11.54 35.12
CA GLU A 463 25.66 10.73 36.27
C GLU A 463 24.99 11.13 37.60
N PRO A 464 23.79 10.58 37.93
CA PRO A 464 23.00 10.95 39.12
C PRO A 464 23.75 11.02 40.45
N SER A 465 24.77 10.17 40.64
CA SER A 465 25.50 10.03 41.89
C SER A 465 26.70 10.98 42.02
N SER A 466 27.17 11.56 40.92
CA SER A 466 28.47 12.26 40.88
C SER A 466 28.34 13.74 40.53
N MET A 467 27.22 14.15 39.94
CA MET A 467 27.01 15.52 39.46
C MET A 467 27.24 16.62 40.48
N LYS A 468 26.77 16.43 41.72
CA LYS A 468 26.89 17.46 42.76
C LYS A 468 28.37 17.74 43.08
N LYS A 469 29.20 16.70 43.14
CA LYS A 469 30.64 16.79 43.46
C LYS A 469 31.45 17.40 42.31
N TYR A 470 31.26 16.91 41.09
CA TYR A 470 32.14 17.28 39.97
C TYR A 470 31.64 18.46 39.14
N TYR A 471 30.31 18.64 39.06
CA TYR A 471 29.69 19.62 38.18
C TYR A 471 28.91 20.71 38.93
N ALA A 472 28.81 20.61 40.26
CA ALA A 472 27.98 21.47 41.11
C ALA A 472 26.47 21.45 40.76
N GLN A 473 26.00 20.40 40.09
CA GLN A 473 24.60 20.25 39.69
C GLN A 473 23.83 19.45 40.76
N ASP A 474 23.02 20.15 41.54
CA ASP A 474 22.22 19.59 42.64
C ASP A 474 20.74 19.44 42.20
N ILE A 475 20.43 18.29 41.60
CA ILE A 475 19.13 18.03 40.94
C ILE A 475 17.90 18.26 41.85
N PRO A 476 17.87 17.79 43.11
CA PRO A 476 16.76 18.09 44.02
C PRO A 476 16.54 19.59 44.28
N THR A 477 17.61 20.40 44.29
CA THR A 477 17.50 21.84 44.50
C THR A 477 17.17 22.59 43.21
N MET A 478 17.86 22.28 42.12
CA MET A 478 17.57 22.85 40.80
C MET A 478 16.13 22.59 40.37
N GLY A 479 15.62 21.38 40.63
CA GLY A 479 14.26 20.97 40.31
C GLY A 479 13.16 21.73 41.07
N LYS A 480 13.49 22.44 42.17
CA LYS A 480 12.53 23.32 42.86
C LYS A 480 12.24 24.60 42.09
N TYR A 481 13.14 25.00 41.20
CA TYR A 481 13.07 26.25 40.46
C TYR A 481 12.75 26.04 38.99
N LEU A 482 13.41 25.06 38.34
CA LEU A 482 13.22 24.79 36.91
C LEU A 482 11.89 24.11 36.62
N ASP A 483 11.36 24.36 35.41
CA ASP A 483 10.18 23.65 34.89
C ASP A 483 10.56 22.27 34.35
N ALA A 484 11.76 22.16 33.76
CA ALA A 484 12.29 20.90 33.23
C ALA A 484 13.81 20.72 33.45
N ILE A 485 14.23 19.47 33.63
CA ILE A 485 15.64 19.07 33.70
C ILE A 485 15.94 18.11 32.55
N LEU A 486 17.04 18.37 31.84
CA LEU A 486 17.44 17.63 30.65
C LEU A 486 18.77 16.90 30.89
N PRO A 487 18.75 15.67 31.43
CA PRO A 487 19.96 14.85 31.47
C PRO A 487 20.41 14.54 30.03
N MET A 488 21.69 14.79 29.73
CA MET A 488 22.30 14.51 28.43
C MET A 488 22.72 13.04 28.34
N VAL A 489 21.74 12.16 28.11
CA VAL A 489 21.90 10.70 28.17
C VAL A 489 22.48 10.17 26.85
N TYR A 490 23.71 10.57 26.58
CA TYR A 490 24.41 10.30 25.31
C TYR A 490 25.06 8.92 25.33
N LYS A 491 24.23 7.88 25.17
CA LYS A 491 24.60 6.48 25.39
C LYS A 491 25.91 6.05 24.69
N GLY A 492 26.20 6.61 23.52
CA GLY A 492 27.39 6.30 22.74
C GLY A 492 28.67 6.70 23.45
N ASN A 493 28.69 7.92 23.98
CA ASN A 493 29.83 8.47 24.74
C ASN A 493 30.05 7.76 26.09
N TYR A 494 29.03 7.04 26.58
CA TYR A 494 29.08 6.29 27.83
C TYR A 494 29.20 4.77 27.60
N HIS A 495 29.42 4.33 26.35
CA HIS A 495 29.48 2.90 25.97
C HIS A 495 28.29 2.09 26.52
N ALA A 496 27.09 2.68 26.49
CA ALA A 496 25.91 2.18 27.16
C ALA A 496 24.75 1.88 26.19
N GLY A 497 23.72 1.19 26.69
CA GLY A 497 22.52 0.82 25.92
C GLY A 497 21.22 1.41 26.46
N SER A 498 20.09 1.10 25.83
CA SER A 498 18.77 1.67 26.20
C SER A 498 18.31 1.30 27.62
N LYS A 499 18.83 0.22 28.22
CA LYS A 499 18.62 -0.09 29.65
C LYS A 499 19.18 1.02 30.55
N TRP A 500 20.35 1.55 30.23
CA TRP A 500 20.96 2.68 30.94
C TRP A 500 20.14 3.95 30.75
N ILE A 501 19.67 4.23 29.53
CA ILE A 501 18.78 5.38 29.27
C ILE A 501 17.56 5.38 30.19
N LYS A 502 16.90 4.22 30.30
CA LYS A 502 15.76 4.02 31.20
C LYS A 502 16.15 4.25 32.67
N TRP A 503 17.29 3.71 33.10
CA TRP A 503 17.78 3.85 34.47
C TRP A 503 18.09 5.30 34.81
N VAL A 504 18.88 6.01 34.00
CA VAL A 504 19.22 7.42 34.20
C VAL A 504 17.94 8.24 34.33
N THR A 505 17.06 8.13 33.33
CA THR A 505 15.79 8.88 33.31
C THR A 505 14.95 8.63 34.57
N LYS A 506 14.84 7.36 34.99
CA LYS A 506 14.08 6.99 36.20
C LYS A 506 14.70 7.58 37.47
N THR A 507 16.02 7.59 37.57
CA THR A 507 16.72 8.16 38.73
C THR A 507 16.51 9.68 38.80
N PHE A 508 16.65 10.39 37.69
CA PHE A 508 16.37 11.83 37.62
C PHE A 508 14.92 12.16 37.96
N ALA A 509 13.96 11.38 37.45
CA ALA A 509 12.54 11.59 37.74
C ALA A 509 12.22 11.47 39.23
N LYS A 510 12.92 10.58 39.95
CA LYS A 510 12.80 10.47 41.41
C LYS A 510 13.49 11.63 42.14
N GLN A 511 14.68 12.03 41.71
CA GLN A 511 15.48 13.06 42.40
C GLN A 511 14.90 14.48 42.22
N SER A 512 14.38 14.80 41.04
CA SER A 512 13.96 16.18 40.71
C SER A 512 12.76 16.65 41.52
N LYS A 513 11.88 15.72 41.96
CA LYS A 513 10.63 15.92 42.71
C LYS A 513 9.59 16.80 42.00
N LYS A 514 9.93 18.03 41.59
CA LYS A 514 9.02 19.01 40.99
C LYS A 514 9.23 19.22 39.48
N ALA A 515 10.46 19.41 39.01
CA ALA A 515 10.70 19.64 37.58
C ALA A 515 10.48 18.35 36.77
N LYS A 516 9.96 18.52 35.54
CA LYS A 516 9.72 17.40 34.63
C LYS A 516 11.04 16.96 33.98
N ILE A 517 11.22 15.66 33.76
CA ILE A 517 12.41 15.16 33.07
C ILE A 517 12.19 15.13 31.57
N TRP A 518 13.03 15.83 30.82
CA TRP A 518 13.07 15.86 29.37
C TRP A 518 14.39 15.23 28.92
N THR A 519 14.40 13.92 28.66
CA THR A 519 15.64 13.18 28.43
C THR A 519 16.30 13.61 27.12
N GLY A 520 17.55 14.08 27.20
CA GLY A 520 18.39 14.35 26.03
C GLY A 520 18.98 13.06 25.46
N LEU A 521 18.77 12.79 24.17
CA LEU A 521 19.29 11.60 23.49
C LEU A 521 20.28 11.98 22.40
N GLN A 522 21.41 11.27 22.37
CA GLN A 522 22.37 11.33 21.26
C GLN A 522 21.78 10.61 20.04
N THR A 523 21.84 11.24 18.87
CA THR A 523 21.23 10.72 17.64
C THR A 523 22.22 10.06 16.68
N TYR A 524 23.48 9.96 17.09
CA TYR A 524 24.61 9.39 16.35
C TYR A 524 25.43 8.47 17.26
N LYS A 525 26.44 7.77 16.71
CA LYS A 525 27.13 6.69 17.41
C LYS A 525 27.95 7.14 18.62
N SER A 526 28.73 8.21 18.49
CA SER A 526 29.45 8.86 19.60
C SER A 526 30.09 10.16 19.10
N ASP A 527 30.69 10.98 19.96
CA ASP A 527 31.41 12.18 19.51
C ASP A 527 32.65 11.84 18.66
N ALA A 528 33.19 10.62 18.80
CA ALA A 528 34.22 10.07 17.93
C ALA A 528 33.66 9.50 16.60
N SER A 529 32.33 9.33 16.48
CA SER A 529 31.69 8.79 15.28
C SER A 529 30.32 9.43 15.04
N LEU A 530 30.29 10.39 14.11
CA LEU A 530 29.09 11.13 13.73
C LEU A 530 28.09 10.30 12.88
N LYS A 531 28.29 8.98 12.76
CA LYS A 531 27.35 8.09 12.06
C LYS A 531 25.99 8.13 12.75
N LYS A 532 24.96 8.54 12.02
CA LYS A 532 23.56 8.62 12.50
C LYS A 532 23.08 7.25 12.98
N LEU A 533 22.35 7.22 14.10
CA LEU A 533 21.61 6.03 14.53
C LEU A 533 20.43 5.78 13.59
N SER A 534 20.07 4.51 13.37
CA SER A 534 18.86 4.19 12.60
C SER A 534 17.60 4.73 13.30
N ALA A 535 16.56 5.08 12.53
CA ALA A 535 15.28 5.53 13.10
C ALA A 535 14.69 4.50 14.10
N LYS A 536 14.84 3.20 13.81
CA LYS A 536 14.41 2.10 14.69
C LYS A 536 15.17 2.09 16.02
N GLU A 537 16.49 2.28 15.98
CA GLU A 537 17.34 2.34 17.17
C GLU A 537 16.99 3.57 18.01
N LEU A 538 16.91 4.75 17.38
CA LEU A 538 16.59 6.01 18.05
C LEU A 538 15.18 6.01 18.66
N MET A 539 14.18 5.46 17.97
CA MET A 539 12.84 5.27 18.54
C MET A 539 12.85 4.28 19.72
N GLY A 540 13.72 3.27 19.68
CA GLY A 540 13.92 2.34 20.80
C GLY A 540 14.49 3.05 22.05
N ASP A 541 15.40 4.00 21.85
CA ASP A 541 15.95 4.84 22.92
C ASP A 541 14.92 5.81 23.49
N ALA A 542 14.10 6.42 22.63
CA ALA A 542 12.97 7.25 23.05
C ALA A 542 11.92 6.44 23.84
N ASP A 543 11.58 5.23 23.39
CA ASP A 543 10.72 4.29 24.13
C ASP A 543 11.34 3.97 25.52
N ALA A 544 12.66 3.80 25.61
CA ALA A 544 13.35 3.51 26.87
C ALA A 544 13.35 4.72 27.84
N ALA A 545 13.55 5.94 27.33
CA ALA A 545 13.40 7.16 28.11
C ALA A 545 11.96 7.32 28.63
N ALA A 546 10.94 7.11 27.79
CA ALA A 546 9.54 7.13 28.21
C ALA A 546 9.24 6.10 29.30
N LEU A 547 9.81 4.90 29.21
CA LEU A 547 9.74 3.87 30.27
C LEU A 547 10.45 4.26 31.57
N GLY A 548 11.44 5.14 31.49
CA GLY A 548 12.10 5.75 32.65
C GLY A 548 11.26 6.86 33.29
N GLY A 549 10.18 7.31 32.66
CA GLY A 549 9.35 8.41 33.15
C GLY A 549 9.65 9.76 32.50
N ALA A 550 10.33 9.77 31.34
CA ALA A 550 10.52 10.99 30.56
C ALA A 550 9.16 11.61 30.19
N TYR A 551 9.02 12.91 30.47
CA TYR A 551 7.89 13.71 30.03
C TYR A 551 8.11 14.30 28.63
N GLY A 552 9.38 14.49 28.25
CA GLY A 552 9.85 14.90 26.93
C GLY A 552 11.09 14.11 26.51
N VAL A 553 11.30 13.95 25.20
CA VAL A 553 12.55 13.41 24.62
C VAL A 553 13.12 14.46 23.67
N ILE A 554 14.33 14.94 23.96
CA ILE A 554 14.99 15.99 23.18
C ILE A 554 16.17 15.36 22.44
N LEU A 555 16.19 15.50 21.12
CA LEU A 555 17.19 14.90 20.25
C LEU A 555 18.39 15.84 20.08
N PHE A 556 19.60 15.36 20.36
CA PHE A 556 20.85 16.06 20.08
C PHE A 556 21.50 15.41 18.84
N ARG A 557 21.35 16.00 17.65
CA ARG A 557 20.78 17.32 17.31
C ARG A 557 20.22 17.38 15.88
N TYR A 558 19.51 18.46 15.52
CA TYR A 558 19.05 18.69 14.15
C TYR A 558 20.21 18.61 13.14
N GLY A 559 19.94 18.06 11.96
CA GLY A 559 20.96 17.76 10.93
C GLY A 559 21.71 16.44 11.17
N LEU A 560 21.83 15.98 12.41
CA LEU A 560 22.59 14.78 12.78
C LEU A 560 21.72 13.63 13.30
N PHE A 561 20.53 13.44 12.74
CA PHE A 561 19.60 12.39 13.14
C PHE A 561 18.85 11.80 11.94
N ASN A 562 18.25 10.64 12.14
CA ASN A 562 17.21 10.12 11.27
C ASN A 562 15.85 10.44 11.90
N TYR A 563 14.90 10.92 11.08
CA TYR A 563 13.57 11.26 11.56
C TYR A 563 12.89 10.06 12.24
N ILE A 564 12.25 10.34 13.37
CA ILE A 564 11.41 9.39 14.11
C ILE A 564 10.04 10.00 14.31
N ASN A 565 8.98 9.23 14.07
CA ASN A 565 7.61 9.71 14.20
C ASN A 565 7.07 9.38 15.60
N PHE A 566 6.99 10.40 16.47
CA PHE A 566 6.44 10.27 17.82
C PHE A 566 4.92 10.04 17.84
N ASN A 567 4.22 10.34 16.74
CA ASN A 567 2.79 10.13 16.57
C ASN A 567 2.44 8.69 16.14
N GLU A 568 3.37 7.93 15.56
CA GLU A 568 3.12 6.53 15.18
C GLU A 568 2.71 5.70 16.40
N VAL A 569 1.44 5.30 16.44
CA VAL A 569 0.82 4.48 17.50
C VAL A 569 0.91 3.01 17.20
#